data_AF-A0A3A9GCP4-F1
#
_entry.id   AF-A0A3A9GCP4-F1
#
_cell.length_a   1.000
_cell.length_b   1.000
_cell.length_c   1.000
_cell.angle_alpha   90.00
_cell.angle_beta   90.00
_cell.angle_gamma   90.00
#
_symmetry.space_group_name_H-M   'P 1'
#
loop_
_entity.id
_entity.type
_entity.pdbx_description
1 polymer ?
#
loop_
_entity_poly.entity_id
_entity_poly.type
_entity_poly.pdbx_seq_one_letter_code
_entity_poly.pdbx_strand_id
1 'polypeptide(L)'
;MREEAYLESVLEVLHEKIAGIDAKMAGNEKDIESMHQYFWENYNEFDEYGYELFDNTNAVKARLKEQGDYVRERCRYEKMLYSPYFGRVDFCYEGEDTPEQYYIGIGNLAKGRADNPYVFDWRAPVSGLFYDYD
;
A
#
# COMPACT_ATOMS: atom_id res chain seq x y z
N MET A 1 -7.60 12.77 -21.82
CA MET A 1 -8.57 12.92 -20.70
C MET A 1 -8.47 14.37 -20.20
N ARG A 2 -9.56 15.00 -19.71
CA ARG A 2 -9.40 16.28 -19.00
C ARG A 2 -8.79 16.00 -17.63
N GLU A 3 -7.91 16.87 -17.17
CA GLU A 3 -7.16 16.71 -15.92
C GLU A 3 -8.08 16.43 -14.71
N GLU A 4 -9.25 17.06 -14.66
CA GLU A 4 -10.27 16.84 -13.61
C GLU A 4 -10.77 15.38 -13.57
N ALA A 5 -11.03 14.77 -14.74
CA ALA A 5 -11.50 13.40 -14.81
C ALA A 5 -10.40 12.39 -14.42
N TYR A 6 -9.13 12.72 -14.69
CA TYR A 6 -8.01 11.90 -14.23
C TYR A 6 -7.89 11.95 -12.71
N LEU A 7 -7.97 13.15 -12.13
CA LEU A 7 -7.98 13.36 -10.69
C LEU A 7 -9.11 12.56 -10.01
N GLU A 8 -10.32 12.60 -10.56
CA GLU A 8 -11.45 11.80 -10.05
C GLU A 8 -11.12 10.30 -10.03
N SER A 9 -10.53 9.76 -11.09
CA SER A 9 -10.12 8.34 -11.13
C SER A 9 -9.05 8.00 -10.09
N VAL A 10 -8.11 8.92 -9.84
CA VAL A 10 -7.06 8.75 -8.81
C VAL A 10 -7.68 8.73 -7.41
N LEU A 11 -8.63 9.64 -7.15
CA LEU A 11 -9.34 9.70 -5.88
C LEU A 11 -10.21 8.45 -5.64
N GLU A 12 -10.87 7.93 -6.68
CA GLU A 12 -11.62 6.68 -6.60
C GLU A 12 -10.71 5.51 -6.19
N VAL A 13 -9.57 5.35 -6.86
CA VAL A 13 -8.60 4.30 -6.52
C VAL A 13 -8.05 4.47 -5.10
N LEU A 14 -7.80 5.70 -4.64
CA LEU A 14 -7.37 5.94 -3.26
C LEU A 14 -8.43 5.53 -2.23
N HIS A 15 -9.70 5.85 -2.47
CA HIS A 15 -10.79 5.41 -1.59
C HIS A 15 -10.93 3.88 -1.58
N GLU A 16 -10.84 3.22 -2.73
CA GLU A 16 -10.84 1.75 -2.81
C GLU A 16 -9.68 1.15 -2.00
N LYS A 17 -8.48 1.75 -2.10
CA LYS A 17 -7.29 1.28 -1.37
C LYS A 17 -7.41 1.46 0.14
N ILE A 18 -7.96 2.58 0.59
CA ILE A 18 -8.22 2.85 2.00
C ILE A 18 -9.27 1.87 2.55
N ALA A 19 -10.39 1.68 1.84
CA ALA A 19 -11.40 0.71 2.26
C ALA A 19 -10.83 -0.73 2.32
N GLY A 20 -10.00 -1.09 1.34
CA GLY A 20 -9.32 -2.38 1.32
C GLY A 20 -8.33 -2.58 2.46
N ILE A 21 -7.59 -1.54 2.86
CA ILE A 21 -6.64 -1.65 3.98
C ILE A 21 -7.34 -1.65 5.34
N ASP A 22 -8.42 -0.88 5.49
CA ASP A 22 -9.26 -0.90 6.69
C ASP A 22 -9.85 -2.30 6.92
N ALA A 23 -10.31 -2.97 5.87
CA ALA A 23 -10.79 -4.34 5.94
C ALA A 23 -9.68 -5.33 6.35
N LYS A 24 -8.46 -5.18 5.81
CA LYS A 24 -7.31 -6.01 6.20
C LYS A 24 -6.90 -5.79 7.65
N MET A 25 -6.90 -4.54 8.11
CA MET A 25 -6.60 -4.20 9.51
C MET A 25 -7.62 -4.82 10.47
N ALA A 26 -8.91 -4.73 10.16
CA ALA A 26 -9.96 -5.35 10.96
C ALA A 26 -9.88 -6.88 10.96
N GLY A 27 -9.50 -7.50 9.83
CA GLY A 27 -9.24 -8.93 9.76
C GLY A 27 -8.05 -9.35 10.61
N ASN A 28 -6.94 -8.60 10.52
CA ASN A 28 -5.72 -8.87 11.27
C ASN A 28 -5.91 -8.73 12.80
N GLU A 29 -6.74 -7.78 13.23
CA GLU A 29 -7.13 -7.64 14.63
C GLU A 29 -7.87 -8.89 15.15
N LYS A 30 -8.85 -9.38 14.38
CA LYS A 30 -9.58 -10.63 14.71
C LYS A 30 -8.68 -11.86 14.70
N ASP A 31 -7.70 -11.92 13.80
CA ASP A 31 -6.72 -12.99 13.77
C ASP A 31 -5.89 -13.00 15.07
N ILE A 32 -5.42 -11.84 15.52
CA ILE A 32 -4.68 -11.69 16.79
C ILE A 32 -5.55 -12.10 17.99
N GLU A 33 -6.82 -11.68 18.03
CA GLU A 33 -7.78 -12.08 19.07
C GLU A 33 -7.96 -13.61 19.09
N SER A 34 -8.16 -14.22 17.92
CA SER A 34 -8.35 -15.67 17.79
C SER A 34 -7.11 -16.45 18.24
N MET A 35 -5.92 -15.94 17.93
CA MET A 35 -4.65 -16.52 18.40
C MET A 35 -4.50 -16.44 19.93
N HIS A 36 -4.89 -15.32 20.53
CA HIS A 36 -4.91 -15.18 21.99
C HIS A 36 -5.91 -16.12 22.64
N GLN A 37 -7.11 -16.26 22.07
CA GLN A 37 -8.12 -17.18 22.57
C GLN A 37 -7.62 -18.63 22.51
N TYR A 38 -7.13 -19.07 21.35
CA TYR A 38 -6.57 -20.41 21.19
C TYR A 38 -5.45 -20.68 22.20
N PHE A 39 -4.55 -19.73 22.38
CA PHE A 39 -3.47 -19.84 23.36
C PHE A 39 -4.01 -20.07 24.77
N TRP A 40 -4.99 -19.27 25.20
CA TRP A 40 -5.56 -19.39 26.56
C TRP A 40 -6.33 -20.69 26.78
N GLU A 41 -7.10 -21.13 25.78
CA GLU A 41 -7.90 -22.36 25.87
C GLU A 41 -7.02 -23.61 25.96
N ASN A 42 -5.86 -23.60 25.30
CA ASN A 42 -4.98 -24.76 25.19
C ASN A 42 -3.71 -24.65 26.04
N TYR A 43 -3.54 -23.57 26.82
CA TYR A 43 -2.30 -23.28 27.55
C TYR A 43 -1.83 -24.43 28.45
N ASN A 44 -2.75 -25.16 29.06
CA ASN A 44 -2.44 -26.28 29.96
C ASN A 44 -2.07 -27.57 29.23
N GLU A 45 -2.31 -27.64 27.91
CA GLU A 45 -2.03 -28.81 27.06
C GLU A 45 -0.70 -28.68 26.30
N PHE A 46 -0.04 -27.52 26.41
CA PHE A 46 1.22 -27.26 25.74
C PHE A 46 2.35 -28.15 26.26
N ASP A 47 3.25 -28.52 25.34
CA ASP A 47 4.41 -29.34 25.69
C ASP A 47 5.35 -28.65 26.71
N GLU A 48 6.09 -29.45 27.47
CA GLU A 48 7.07 -28.96 28.45
C GLU A 48 8.29 -28.27 27.77
N TYR A 49 8.49 -28.53 26.47
CA TYR A 49 9.63 -28.00 25.71
C TYR A 49 9.42 -26.55 25.22
N GLY A 50 8.19 -26.04 25.27
CA GLY A 50 7.82 -24.66 24.97
C GLY A 50 7.75 -24.32 23.47
N TYR A 51 7.68 -25.32 22.58
CA TYR A 51 7.64 -25.06 21.14
C TYR A 51 6.36 -24.33 20.71
N GLU A 52 5.21 -24.74 21.22
CA GLU A 52 3.92 -24.11 20.89
C GLU A 52 3.84 -22.65 21.36
N LEU A 53 4.41 -22.35 22.53
CA LEU A 53 4.53 -20.97 23.03
C LEU A 53 5.41 -20.12 22.11
N PHE A 54 6.54 -20.67 21.64
CA PHE A 54 7.46 -19.97 20.76
C PHE A 54 6.81 -19.66 19.41
N ASP A 55 6.14 -20.65 18.80
CA ASP A 55 5.47 -20.50 17.50
C ASP A 55 4.33 -19.49 17.58
N ASN A 56 3.48 -19.58 18.62
CA ASN A 56 2.41 -18.60 18.81
C ASN A 56 2.99 -17.18 18.99
N THR A 57 4.01 -17.03 19.84
CA THR A 57 4.65 -15.71 20.07
C THR A 57 5.19 -15.12 18.77
N ASN A 58 5.83 -15.94 17.93
CA ASN A 58 6.35 -15.47 16.64
C ASN A 58 5.23 -15.10 15.67
N ALA A 59 4.17 -15.90 15.62
CA ALA A 59 3.01 -15.61 14.79
C ALA A 59 2.33 -14.29 15.22
N VAL A 60 2.13 -14.05 16.52
CA VAL A 60 1.56 -12.78 17.03
C VAL A 60 2.48 -11.61 16.66
N LYS A 61 3.79 -11.75 16.84
CA LYS A 61 4.77 -10.71 16.45
C LYS A 61 4.69 -10.39 14.96
N ALA A 62 4.53 -11.39 14.09
CA ALA A 62 4.38 -11.19 12.66
C ALA A 62 3.10 -10.39 12.34
N ARG A 63 1.98 -10.72 12.98
CA ARG A 63 0.69 -10.01 12.83
C ARG A 63 0.74 -8.57 13.33
N LEU A 64 1.44 -8.31 14.45
CA LEU A 64 1.65 -6.94 14.96
C LEU A 64 2.50 -6.10 14.01
N LYS A 65 3.54 -6.69 13.41
CA LYS A 65 4.35 -6.04 12.39
C LYS A 65 3.48 -5.70 11.17
N GLU A 66 2.70 -6.67 10.69
CA GLU A 66 1.76 -6.49 9.58
C GLU A 66 0.76 -5.36 9.86
N GLN A 67 0.21 -5.29 11.08
CA GLN A 67 -0.67 -4.20 11.51
C GLN A 67 0.02 -2.84 11.41
N GLY A 68 1.27 -2.75 11.88
CA GLY A 68 2.06 -1.54 11.77
C GLY A 68 2.32 -1.14 10.31
N ASP A 69 2.50 -2.10 9.41
CA ASP A 69 2.68 -1.86 7.98
C ASP A 69 1.39 -1.29 7.36
N TYR A 70 0.24 -1.85 7.72
CA TYR A 70 -1.07 -1.34 7.30
C TYR A 70 -1.33 0.10 7.74
N VAL A 71 -1.03 0.44 9.00
CA VAL A 71 -1.19 1.82 9.50
C VAL A 71 -0.35 2.81 8.68
N ARG A 72 0.90 2.46 8.35
CA ARG A 72 1.78 3.33 7.57
C ARG A 72 1.29 3.51 6.14
N GLU A 73 0.83 2.43 5.51
CA GLU A 73 0.28 2.48 4.16
C GLU A 73 -1.03 3.27 4.09
N ARG A 74 -1.94 3.07 5.05
CA ARG A 74 -3.17 3.84 5.18
C ARG A 74 -2.90 5.34 5.34
N CYS A 75 -1.99 5.70 6.25
CA CYS A 75 -1.57 7.10 6.46
C CYS A 75 -0.98 7.72 5.19
N ARG A 76 -0.23 6.95 4.38
CA ARG A 76 0.27 7.40 3.09
C ARG A 76 -0.89 7.70 2.12
N TYR A 77 -1.88 6.81 2.01
CA TYR A 77 -3.04 7.05 1.14
C TYR A 77 -3.87 8.26 1.58
N GLU A 78 -4.04 8.48 2.89
CA GLU A 78 -4.70 9.70 3.41
C GLU A 78 -3.96 10.98 3.02
N LYS A 79 -2.63 10.98 3.07
CA LYS A 79 -1.83 12.11 2.60
C LYS A 79 -1.98 12.32 1.10
N MET A 80 -2.05 11.23 0.33
CA MET A 80 -2.29 11.28 -1.12
C MET A 80 -3.68 11.81 -1.45
N LEU A 81 -4.73 11.53 -0.66
CA LEU A 81 -6.05 12.13 -0.90
C LEU A 81 -6.03 13.66 -0.90
N TYR A 82 -5.18 14.28 -0.06
CA TYR A 82 -5.05 15.74 -0.01
C TYR A 82 -4.33 16.32 -1.23
N SER A 83 -3.29 15.63 -1.71
CA SER A 83 -2.50 16.04 -2.89
C SER A 83 -1.99 14.78 -3.60
N PRO A 84 -2.77 14.19 -4.53
CA PRO A 84 -2.45 12.88 -5.09
C PRO A 84 -1.15 12.89 -5.91
N TYR A 85 -0.95 13.95 -6.67
CA TYR A 85 0.24 14.22 -7.47
C TYR A 85 0.49 15.74 -7.49
N PHE A 86 1.73 16.15 -7.73
CA PHE A 86 2.12 17.56 -7.79
C PHE A 86 2.71 17.95 -9.15
N GLY A 87 2.98 16.97 -10.02
CA GLY A 87 3.55 17.20 -11.34
C GLY A 87 3.06 16.18 -12.36
N ARG A 88 3.14 16.57 -13.63
CA ARG A 88 2.90 15.71 -14.78
C ARG A 88 4.04 15.88 -15.78
N VAL A 89 4.47 14.78 -16.36
CA VAL A 89 5.47 14.72 -17.42
C VAL A 89 4.89 13.97 -18.59
N ASP A 90 5.06 14.53 -19.78
CA ASP A 90 4.63 13.92 -21.03
C ASP A 90 5.87 13.47 -21.81
N PHE A 91 5.99 12.18 -22.08
CA PHE A 91 7.08 11.61 -22.88
C PHE A 91 6.58 11.29 -24.28
N CYS A 92 7.25 11.82 -25.30
CA CYS A 92 6.95 11.55 -26.70
C CYS A 92 8.17 10.87 -27.33
N TYR A 93 8.05 9.58 -27.64
CA TYR A 93 9.14 8.82 -28.24
C TYR A 93 9.26 9.10 -29.74
N GLU A 94 10.46 8.91 -30.31
CA GLU A 94 10.68 9.09 -31.75
C GLU A 94 9.80 8.12 -32.55
N GLY A 95 8.93 8.67 -33.40
CA GLY A 95 7.99 7.89 -34.22
C GLY A 95 6.61 7.70 -33.59
N GLU A 96 6.34 8.24 -32.40
CA GLU A 96 5.01 8.27 -31.80
C GLU A 96 4.34 9.64 -31.96
N ASP A 97 3.04 9.64 -32.28
CA ASP A 97 2.23 10.86 -32.41
C ASP A 97 1.56 11.28 -31.09
N THR A 98 1.53 10.39 -30.09
CA THR A 98 0.83 10.59 -28.83
C THR A 98 1.78 10.43 -27.65
N PRO A 99 1.91 11.45 -26.77
CA PRO A 99 2.78 11.33 -25.61
C PRO A 99 2.17 10.41 -24.54
N GLU A 100 3.04 9.65 -23.88
CA GLU A 100 2.73 8.95 -22.63
C GLU A 100 2.74 9.92 -21.45
N GLN A 101 1.72 9.83 -20.59
CA GLN A 101 1.53 10.76 -19.46
C GLN A 101 1.91 10.11 -18.15
N TYR A 102 2.81 10.75 -17.40
CA TYR A 102 3.29 10.29 -16.11
C TYR A 102 2.97 11.31 -15.03
N TYR A 103 2.21 10.89 -14.02
CA TYR A 103 1.82 11.71 -12.88
C TYR A 103 2.72 11.43 -11.70
N ILE A 104 3.35 12.46 -11.13
CA ILE A 104 4.37 12.34 -10.08
C ILE A 104 3.81 12.83 -8.75
N GLY A 105 3.94 12.01 -7.72
CA GLY A 105 3.43 12.30 -6.37
C GLY A 105 4.33 11.78 -5.26
N ILE A 106 3.81 11.84 -4.04
CA ILE A 106 4.54 11.48 -2.81
C ILE A 106 4.68 9.96 -2.59
N GLY A 107 4.05 9.15 -3.44
CA GLY A 107 4.05 7.70 -3.35
C GLY A 107 3.40 7.05 -4.57
N ASN A 108 3.70 5.77 -4.77
CA ASN A 108 3.12 4.99 -5.85
C ASN A 108 1.65 4.65 -5.57
N LEU A 109 0.80 4.83 -6.58
CA LEU A 109 -0.59 4.38 -6.59
C LEU A 109 -0.86 3.53 -7.83
N ALA A 110 -1.24 2.28 -7.64
CA ALA A 110 -1.66 1.39 -8.72
C ALA A 110 -2.88 0.58 -8.24
N LYS A 111 -3.80 0.25 -9.17
CA LYS A 111 -4.99 -0.54 -8.84
C LYS A 111 -4.60 -1.97 -8.45
N GLY A 112 -3.75 -2.62 -9.23
CA GLY A 112 -3.15 -3.92 -8.95
C GLY A 112 -1.62 -3.88 -8.89
N ARG A 113 -1.01 -5.01 -8.49
CA ARG A 113 0.46 -5.14 -8.41
C ARG A 113 1.16 -5.15 -9.79
N ALA A 114 0.42 -5.55 -10.83
CA ALA A 114 0.90 -5.63 -12.21
C ALA A 114 0.32 -4.52 -13.10
N ASP A 115 -0.45 -3.59 -12.52
CA ASP A 115 -1.05 -2.50 -13.27
C ASP A 115 -0.07 -1.33 -13.35
N ASN A 116 -0.14 -0.57 -14.44
CA ASN A 116 0.58 0.68 -14.53
C ASN A 116 0.13 1.62 -13.40
N PRO A 117 1.07 2.28 -12.70
CA PRO A 117 0.73 3.25 -11.68
C PRO A 117 -0.06 4.42 -12.25
N TYR A 118 -1.10 4.82 -11.53
CA TYR A 118 -1.79 6.09 -11.71
C TYR A 118 -0.93 7.27 -11.22
N VAL A 119 -0.13 7.03 -10.17
CA VAL A 119 0.80 8.02 -9.62
C VAL A 119 2.12 7.31 -9.36
N PHE A 120 3.21 7.93 -9.80
CA PHE A 120 4.57 7.49 -9.56
C PHE A 120 5.18 8.22 -8.36
N ASP A 121 5.89 7.47 -7.51
CA ASP A 121 6.71 8.02 -6.43
C ASP A 121 7.88 8.80 -7.03
N TRP A 122 8.06 10.05 -6.61
CA TRP A 122 9.15 10.91 -7.10
C TRP A 122 10.56 10.34 -6.88
N ARG A 123 10.73 9.36 -5.98
CA ARG A 123 12.02 8.68 -5.73
C ARG A 123 12.24 7.46 -6.61
N ALA A 124 11.24 7.05 -7.40
CA ALA A 124 11.37 5.90 -8.29
C ALA A 124 12.38 6.22 -9.41
N PRO A 125 13.19 5.25 -9.90
CA PRO A 125 14.15 5.50 -10.97
C PRO A 125 13.53 6.07 -12.25
N VAL A 126 12.27 5.72 -12.55
CA VAL A 126 11.50 6.31 -13.66
C VAL A 126 11.32 7.83 -13.50
N SER A 127 11.26 8.32 -12.26
CA SER A 127 11.25 9.75 -11.93
C SER A 127 12.63 10.40 -12.07
N GLY A 128 13.71 9.63 -12.22
CA GLY A 128 15.04 10.15 -12.57
C GLY A 128 15.07 10.82 -13.94
N LEU A 129 14.23 10.35 -14.88
CA LEU A 129 14.02 11.01 -16.17
C LEU A 129 13.46 12.44 -16.06
N PHE A 130 12.87 12.81 -14.91
CA PHE A 130 12.47 14.19 -14.62
C PHE A 130 13.68 15.12 -14.43
N TYR A 131 14.83 14.57 -14.04
CA TYR A 131 16.06 15.30 -13.73
C TYR A 131 17.19 15.08 -14.74
N ASP A 132 17.08 14.09 -15.64
CA ASP A 132 18.11 13.74 -16.62
C ASP A 132 18.05 14.58 -17.92
N TYR A 133 17.12 15.53 -18.03
CA TYR A 133 16.90 16.38 -19.22
C TYR A 133 17.12 17.88 -18.98
N ASP A 134 18.09 18.23 -18.11
CA ASP A 134 18.70 19.58 -18.10
C ASP A 134 19.86 19.69 -19.11
#